data_AF-A0A4P7YR88-F1
#
_entry.id   AF-A0A4P7YR88-F1
#
_cell.length_a   1.000
_cell.length_b   1.000
_cell.length_c   1.000
_cell.angle_alpha   90.00
_cell.angle_beta   90.00
_cell.angle_gamma   90.00
#
_symmetry.space_group_name_H-M   'P 1'
#
loop_
_entity.id
_entity.type
_entity.pdbx_description
1 polymer ?
#
loop_
_entity_poly.entity_id
_entity_poly.type
_entity_poly.pdbx_seq_one_letter_code
_entity_poly.pdbx_strand_id
1 'polypeptide(L)'
;MGHKRRNAGPRHYRPLGVLLGAIAGGVVFGGAVATAKDGLAADGQALVEERCSACHQKEADGSLHRIDHVRKTPEGWTMTLFRMRQFHGVALSDEEQRTLVRHFADRQGLAPEESAPYRYVLERRPSVVEEPVNDGDLTVMCARCHSVARIGLQRRDADEWRRLVNFHLGQWPTIEYSAQGRDRKWWEIASTEIPQTLGGKFPFKTDAWTSWQAAPKPDLSGRWAVAGHRAGIGSYGGTATIAKADGGYRITYDLTDAAGKPLKGEGTSVVYTGYEWRGTGTLDGKPVREVLAASRDGGRLDGRWFLTRQDEVGGTLHAVRVGGNDSRILGASQSFLKAGTSARITLWGSGLDRGEVGFGPGVSAKILSRGPTSVTVEATATVDATPGARSLTVGKAKSDGFAVYTKLDSVRVEPDFTIARVGGNGGAVPPMTAQFEAVGYLNGPDGKPGTEDDVRVGPMPASWSVEPFNDAAAQMEDVKFAGTMGRNGLFSPTGAGPNPQRQFGTNNIGDLKVVGTVVDGSTTLTGTGRLISTVQRWNDPPIH
;
A
#
# COMPACT_ATOMS: atom_id res chain seq x y z
N MET A 1 -15.20 43.53 35.83
CA MET A 1 -16.13 43.39 34.69
C MET A 1 -15.92 41.98 34.13
N GLY A 2 -16.79 40.97 34.25
CA GLY A 2 -18.23 40.94 34.43
C GLY A 2 -18.91 40.48 33.13
N HIS A 3 -19.02 39.17 32.87
CA HIS A 3 -20.12 38.47 32.18
C HIS A 3 -19.74 37.00 31.87
N LYS A 4 -20.27 36.04 32.64
CA LYS A 4 -21.56 35.32 32.52
C LYS A 4 -21.56 34.22 31.46
N ARG A 5 -21.38 32.98 31.95
CA ARG A 5 -21.75 31.71 31.30
C ARG A 5 -23.26 31.65 31.08
N ARG A 6 -23.69 31.12 29.92
CA ARG A 6 -25.07 30.66 29.69
C ARG A 6 -25.08 29.14 29.51
N ASN A 7 -25.76 28.46 30.43
CA ASN A 7 -26.26 27.10 30.28
C ASN A 7 -27.45 27.10 29.31
N ALA A 8 -27.53 26.09 28.43
CA ALA A 8 -28.76 25.74 27.72
C ALA A 8 -29.09 24.28 28.03
N GLY A 9 -30.27 24.05 28.63
CA GLY A 9 -30.82 22.74 28.95
C GLY A 9 -31.42 22.02 27.72
N PRO A 10 -31.97 20.80 27.93
CA PRO A 10 -32.20 19.82 26.88
C PRO A 10 -33.49 20.07 26.10
N ARG A 11 -33.48 19.79 24.79
CA ARG A 11 -34.65 19.84 23.91
C ARG A 11 -35.45 18.54 24.00
N HIS A 12 -36.75 18.67 24.27
CA HIS A 12 -37.74 17.61 24.24
C HIS A 12 -38.03 17.13 22.80
N TYR A 13 -38.06 15.81 22.62
CA TYR A 13 -38.60 15.12 21.46
C TYR A 13 -40.14 15.06 21.54
N ARG A 14 -40.82 15.33 20.42
CA ARG A 14 -42.22 14.96 20.18
C ARG A 14 -42.28 14.09 18.91
N PRO A 15 -43.01 12.96 18.90
CA PRO A 15 -43.19 12.15 17.71
C PRO A 15 -44.42 12.62 16.92
N LEU A 16 -44.35 12.61 15.59
CA LEU A 16 -45.52 12.79 14.73
C LEU A 16 -45.87 11.48 14.03
N GLY A 17 -47.01 10.94 14.47
CA GLY A 17 -48.06 10.24 13.73
C GLY A 17 -47.77 9.64 12.35
N VAL A 18 -47.88 8.31 12.32
CA VAL A 18 -48.19 7.46 11.16
C VAL A 18 -49.57 7.82 10.61
N LEU A 19 -49.71 7.93 9.27
CA LEU A 19 -50.98 7.74 8.58
C LEU A 19 -50.77 6.88 7.33
N LEU A 20 -51.40 5.70 7.33
CA LEU A 20 -51.56 4.83 6.17
C LEU A 20 -52.55 5.46 5.18
N GLY A 21 -52.21 5.39 3.89
CA GLY A 21 -53.14 5.59 2.79
C GLY A 21 -52.73 4.70 1.62
N ALA A 22 -53.46 3.60 1.44
CA ALA A 22 -53.31 2.70 0.29
C ALA A 22 -54.10 3.25 -0.90
N ILE A 23 -53.44 3.40 -2.05
CA ILE A 23 -54.10 3.51 -3.37
C ILE A 23 -53.36 2.60 -4.33
N ALA A 24 -54.10 1.61 -4.84
CA ALA A 24 -53.70 0.75 -5.94
C ALA A 24 -53.82 1.54 -7.26
N GLY A 25 -52.80 1.44 -8.11
CA GLY A 25 -52.81 2.00 -9.46
C GLY A 25 -51.63 1.47 -10.25
N GLY A 26 -51.88 0.48 -11.11
CA GLY A 26 -50.89 -0.04 -12.04
C GLY A 26 -50.56 1.00 -13.11
N VAL A 27 -49.27 1.26 -13.30
CA VAL A 27 -48.74 1.89 -14.51
C VAL A 27 -47.50 1.11 -14.93
N VAL A 28 -47.57 0.56 -16.13
CA VAL A 28 -46.43 0.04 -16.88
C VAL A 28 -45.60 1.24 -17.33
N PHE A 29 -44.40 1.41 -16.78
CA PHE A 29 -43.35 2.24 -17.37
C PHE A 29 -42.14 1.35 -17.65
N GLY A 30 -42.00 0.97 -18.91
CA GLY A 30 -40.70 0.66 -19.47
C GLY A 30 -39.92 1.95 -19.69
N GLY A 31 -38.60 1.87 -19.51
CA GLY A 31 -37.67 2.92 -19.92
C GLY A 31 -37.13 3.78 -18.78
N ALA A 32 -35.93 3.41 -18.31
CA ALA A 32 -34.76 4.27 -18.12
C ALA A 32 -33.94 3.78 -16.92
N VAL A 33 -33.18 2.69 -17.12
CA VAL A 33 -31.96 2.47 -16.33
C VAL A 33 -30.88 3.37 -16.94
N ALA A 34 -31.07 4.68 -16.82
CA ALA A 34 -30.00 5.66 -17.00
C ALA A 34 -29.18 5.66 -15.71
N THR A 35 -28.30 4.67 -15.63
CA THR A 35 -26.90 4.85 -15.23
C THR A 35 -26.61 5.97 -14.22
N ALA A 36 -26.50 5.61 -12.93
CA ALA A 36 -25.85 6.43 -11.89
C ALA A 36 -24.45 6.95 -12.27
N LYS A 37 -23.85 6.37 -13.33
CA LYS A 37 -22.60 6.82 -13.96
C LYS A 37 -22.74 8.17 -14.70
N ASP A 38 -23.90 8.45 -15.28
CA ASP A 38 -24.15 9.69 -16.05
C ASP A 38 -24.46 10.88 -15.14
N GLY A 39 -25.09 10.65 -13.97
CA GLY A 39 -25.32 11.69 -12.95
C GLY A 39 -24.02 12.25 -12.37
N LEU A 40 -23.11 11.37 -11.92
CA LEU A 40 -21.79 11.79 -11.39
C LEU A 40 -20.91 12.45 -12.46
N ALA A 41 -21.06 12.06 -13.73
CA ALA A 41 -20.31 12.66 -14.84
C ALA A 41 -20.82 14.07 -15.20
N ALA A 42 -22.15 14.27 -15.17
CA ALA A 42 -22.77 15.58 -15.33
C ALA A 42 -22.41 16.53 -14.18
N ASP A 43 -22.39 16.04 -12.94
CA ASP A 43 -21.99 16.81 -11.76
C ASP A 43 -20.51 17.21 -11.81
N GLY A 44 -19.63 16.29 -12.25
CA GLY A 44 -18.19 16.56 -12.34
C GLY A 44 -17.83 17.61 -13.40
N GLN A 45 -18.40 17.53 -14.61
CA GLN A 45 -18.12 18.51 -15.66
C GLN A 45 -18.65 19.91 -15.28
N ALA A 46 -19.86 19.98 -14.72
CA ALA A 46 -20.42 21.24 -14.24
C ALA A 46 -19.52 21.89 -13.17
N LEU A 47 -18.99 21.09 -12.23
CA LEU A 47 -18.05 21.57 -11.22
C LEU A 47 -16.72 22.05 -11.83
N VAL A 48 -16.22 21.40 -12.88
CA VAL A 48 -15.02 21.85 -13.60
C VAL A 48 -15.26 23.24 -14.20
N GLU A 49 -16.42 23.46 -14.83
CA GLU A 49 -16.78 24.75 -15.40
C GLU A 49 -16.93 25.81 -14.31
N GLU A 50 -17.68 25.53 -13.25
CA GLU A 50 -17.92 26.49 -12.16
C GLU A 50 -16.64 26.85 -11.39
N ARG A 51 -15.78 25.87 -11.11
CA ARG A 51 -14.66 26.02 -10.17
C ARG A 51 -13.31 26.24 -10.84
N CYS A 52 -13.14 25.86 -12.11
CA CYS A 52 -11.82 25.87 -12.76
C CYS A 52 -11.72 26.87 -13.91
N SER A 53 -12.81 27.18 -14.62
CA SER A 53 -12.72 27.96 -15.88
C SER A 53 -12.36 29.44 -15.68
N ALA A 54 -12.45 29.95 -14.45
CA ALA A 54 -12.01 31.32 -14.13
C ALA A 54 -10.49 31.52 -14.36
N CYS A 55 -9.71 30.46 -14.23
CA CYS A 55 -8.24 30.49 -14.40
C CYS A 55 -7.76 29.62 -15.55
N HIS A 56 -8.41 28.48 -15.79
CA HIS A 56 -8.08 27.57 -16.87
C HIS A 56 -8.83 27.98 -18.14
N GLN A 57 -8.10 28.58 -19.08
CA GLN A 57 -8.68 29.05 -20.34
C GLN A 57 -9.15 27.86 -21.18
N LYS A 58 -10.33 28.00 -21.81
CA LYS A 58 -10.80 27.06 -22.83
C LYS A 58 -10.02 27.28 -24.13
N GLU A 59 -9.51 26.20 -24.69
CA GLU A 59 -8.83 26.15 -25.97
C GLU A 59 -9.85 26.00 -27.12
N ALA A 60 -9.38 26.11 -28.36
CA ALA A 60 -10.26 26.12 -29.55
C ALA A 60 -11.04 24.80 -29.74
N ASP A 61 -10.50 23.69 -29.25
CA ASP A 61 -11.14 22.37 -29.29
C ASP A 61 -12.07 22.10 -28.08
N GLY A 62 -12.24 23.11 -27.20
CA GLY A 62 -13.05 23.02 -26.00
C GLY A 62 -12.32 22.44 -24.77
N SER A 63 -11.08 22.00 -24.91
CA SER A 63 -10.26 21.55 -23.79
C SER A 63 -9.86 22.71 -22.87
N LEU A 64 -9.50 22.42 -21.62
CA LEU A 64 -9.04 23.38 -20.64
C LEU A 64 -7.52 23.32 -20.50
N HIS A 65 -6.89 24.49 -20.67
CA HIS A 65 -5.45 24.66 -20.51
C HIS A 65 -4.96 24.05 -19.21
N ARG A 66 -3.84 23.32 -19.26
CA ARG A 66 -3.29 22.47 -18.17
C ARG A 66 -4.11 21.24 -17.82
N ILE A 67 -5.41 21.40 -17.55
CA ILE A 67 -6.25 20.33 -17.00
C ILE A 67 -6.26 19.16 -17.96
N ASP A 68 -6.61 19.37 -19.23
CA ASP A 68 -6.79 18.31 -20.22
C ASP A 68 -5.48 17.80 -20.85
N HIS A 69 -4.33 18.31 -20.40
CA HIS A 69 -3.00 17.98 -20.94
C HIS A 69 -2.12 17.16 -19.96
N VAL A 70 -2.72 16.62 -18.90
CA VAL A 70 -2.03 15.76 -17.92
C VAL A 70 -2.90 14.58 -17.51
N ARG A 71 -2.29 13.41 -17.30
CA ARG A 71 -2.94 12.27 -16.65
C ARG A 71 -2.21 11.83 -15.39
N LYS A 72 -2.95 11.40 -14.37
CA LYS A 72 -2.41 11.06 -13.03
C LYS A 72 -3.27 10.01 -12.33
N THR A 73 -2.71 9.42 -11.27
CA THR A 73 -3.48 8.61 -10.32
C THR A 73 -4.52 9.46 -9.55
N PRO A 74 -5.51 8.83 -8.88
CA PRO A 74 -6.46 9.54 -8.01
C PRO A 74 -5.77 10.38 -6.94
N GLU A 75 -4.69 9.86 -6.36
CA GLU A 75 -3.85 10.57 -5.39
C GLU A 75 -3.16 11.80 -6.02
N GLY A 76 -2.66 11.67 -7.26
CA GLY A 76 -2.04 12.78 -7.99
C GLY A 76 -3.02 13.92 -8.33
N TRP A 77 -4.27 13.57 -8.63
CA TRP A 77 -5.37 14.55 -8.80
C TRP A 77 -5.74 15.20 -7.48
N THR A 78 -5.83 14.42 -6.40
CA THR A 78 -6.06 14.93 -5.04
C THR A 78 -5.00 15.96 -4.65
N MET A 79 -3.72 15.67 -4.89
CA MET A 79 -2.61 16.60 -4.63
C MET A 79 -2.67 17.87 -5.49
N THR A 80 -3.18 17.76 -6.72
CA THR A 80 -3.33 18.92 -7.62
C THR A 80 -4.44 19.83 -7.12
N LEU A 81 -5.61 19.29 -6.76
CA LEU A 81 -6.72 20.04 -6.20
C LEU A 81 -6.40 20.65 -4.83
N PHE A 82 -5.70 19.91 -3.97
CA PHE A 82 -5.19 20.44 -2.70
C PHE A 82 -4.34 21.69 -2.94
N ARG A 83 -3.45 21.66 -3.93
CA ARG A 83 -2.63 22.82 -4.28
C ARG A 83 -3.45 23.99 -4.81
N MET A 84 -4.49 23.74 -5.59
CA MET A 84 -5.37 24.82 -6.08
C MET A 84 -6.10 25.52 -4.92
N ARG A 85 -6.56 24.75 -3.93
CA ARG A 85 -7.14 25.31 -2.69
C ARG A 85 -6.09 26.09 -1.90
N GLN A 86 -4.94 25.48 -1.65
CA GLN A 86 -3.94 25.99 -0.71
C GLN A 86 -3.13 27.16 -1.27
N PHE A 87 -2.72 27.12 -2.55
CA PHE A 87 -1.83 28.11 -3.14
C PHE A 87 -2.56 29.15 -3.98
N HIS A 88 -3.74 28.82 -4.50
CA HIS A 88 -4.49 29.70 -5.41
C HIS A 88 -5.90 30.04 -4.91
N GLY A 89 -6.26 29.63 -3.69
CA GLY A 89 -7.48 30.07 -3.01
C GLY A 89 -8.78 29.55 -3.62
N VAL A 90 -8.74 28.49 -4.44
CA VAL A 90 -9.95 27.91 -5.02
C VAL A 90 -10.84 27.36 -3.91
N ALA A 91 -12.06 27.88 -3.79
CA ALA A 91 -13.05 27.40 -2.84
C ALA A 91 -13.64 26.07 -3.32
N LEU A 92 -13.29 24.98 -2.63
CA LEU A 92 -13.82 23.65 -2.85
C LEU A 92 -14.14 23.01 -1.50
N SER A 93 -15.35 22.50 -1.36
CA SER A 93 -15.71 21.58 -0.28
C SER A 93 -15.04 20.22 -0.48
N ASP A 94 -14.97 19.42 0.59
CA ASP A 94 -14.39 18.08 0.50
C ASP A 94 -15.23 17.14 -0.38
N GLU A 95 -16.53 17.40 -0.52
CA GLU A 95 -17.43 16.66 -1.40
C GLU A 95 -17.17 16.98 -2.86
N GLU A 96 -17.16 18.27 -3.24
CA GLU A 96 -16.79 18.70 -4.59
C GLU A 96 -15.40 18.20 -4.97
N GLN A 97 -14.44 18.24 -4.05
CA GLN A 97 -13.11 17.68 -4.28
C GLN A 97 -13.16 16.18 -4.59
N ARG A 98 -13.94 15.38 -3.86
CA ARG A 98 -14.09 13.94 -4.14
C ARG A 98 -14.74 13.71 -5.51
N THR A 99 -15.75 14.49 -5.86
CA THR A 99 -16.40 14.44 -7.18
C THR A 99 -15.42 14.77 -8.29
N LEU A 100 -14.63 15.84 -8.14
CA LEU A 100 -13.60 16.24 -9.11
C LEU A 100 -12.47 15.21 -9.21
N VAL A 101 -11.99 14.63 -8.10
CA VAL A 101 -10.99 13.56 -8.13
C VAL A 101 -11.50 12.37 -8.92
N ARG A 102 -12.74 11.96 -8.69
CA ARG A 102 -13.36 10.86 -9.46
C ARG A 102 -13.43 11.21 -10.94
N HIS A 103 -13.95 12.40 -11.25
CA HIS A 103 -14.09 12.88 -12.60
C HIS A 103 -12.76 12.89 -13.37
N PHE A 104 -11.72 13.50 -12.80
CA PHE A 104 -10.41 13.58 -13.43
C PHE A 104 -9.71 12.23 -13.50
N ALA A 105 -9.80 11.39 -12.46
CA ALA A 105 -9.21 10.07 -12.51
C ALA A 105 -9.87 9.22 -13.61
N ASP A 106 -11.20 9.21 -13.71
CA ASP A 106 -11.91 8.39 -14.70
C ASP A 106 -11.67 8.86 -16.14
N ARG A 107 -11.49 10.17 -16.37
CA ARG A 107 -11.20 10.75 -17.70
C ARG A 107 -9.72 10.73 -18.08
N GLN A 108 -8.85 10.98 -17.10
CA GLN A 108 -7.43 11.31 -17.29
C GLN A 108 -6.58 10.60 -16.23
N GLY A 109 -6.83 9.30 -16.12
CA GLY A 109 -6.10 8.40 -15.26
C GLY A 109 -4.92 7.72 -15.94
N LEU A 110 -4.40 6.70 -15.28
CA LEU A 110 -3.35 5.84 -15.82
C LEU A 110 -3.90 4.46 -16.13
N ALA A 111 -3.41 3.81 -17.20
CA ALA A 111 -3.65 2.40 -17.42
C ALA A 111 -2.98 1.54 -16.33
N PRO A 112 -3.43 0.30 -16.08
CA PRO A 112 -2.80 -0.57 -15.08
C PRO A 112 -1.28 -0.76 -15.30
N GLU A 113 -0.85 -0.90 -16.55
CA GLU A 113 0.55 -1.08 -16.93
C GLU A 113 1.38 0.19 -16.69
N GLU A 114 0.75 1.37 -16.73
CA GLU A 114 1.40 2.66 -16.50
C GLU A 114 1.68 2.94 -15.02
N SER A 115 0.86 2.38 -14.11
CA SER A 115 1.02 2.55 -12.65
C SER A 115 1.78 1.39 -11.99
N ALA A 116 1.83 0.21 -12.63
CA ALA A 116 2.41 -1.01 -12.07
C ALA A 116 3.81 -0.86 -11.44
N PRO A 117 4.79 -0.16 -12.05
CA PRO A 117 6.13 -0.05 -11.48
C PRO A 117 6.20 0.78 -10.18
N TYR A 118 5.20 1.63 -9.94
CA TYR A 118 5.24 2.66 -8.90
C TYR A 118 4.18 2.47 -7.82
N ARG A 119 3.48 1.35 -7.81
CA ARG A 119 2.35 1.12 -6.88
C ARG A 119 2.74 1.19 -5.41
N TYR A 120 3.98 0.90 -5.05
CA TYR A 120 4.44 0.90 -3.67
C TYR A 120 4.18 2.23 -2.94
N VAL A 121 4.29 3.37 -3.64
CA VAL A 121 4.04 4.68 -3.04
C VAL A 121 2.55 4.95 -2.82
N LEU A 122 1.69 4.46 -3.73
CA LEU A 122 0.23 4.50 -3.56
C LEU A 122 -0.20 3.63 -2.39
N GLU A 123 0.41 2.45 -2.29
CA GLU A 123 0.18 1.44 -1.25
C GLU A 123 0.81 1.79 0.10
N ARG A 124 1.52 2.93 0.18
CA ARG A 124 2.20 3.42 1.38
C ARG A 124 3.13 2.36 1.97
N ARG A 125 3.83 1.62 1.10
CA ARG A 125 4.76 0.57 1.54
C ARG A 125 5.91 1.22 2.32
N PRO A 126 6.14 0.84 3.58
CA PRO A 126 7.31 1.33 4.30
C PRO A 126 8.58 0.73 3.69
N SER A 127 9.72 1.35 3.98
CA SER A 127 11.04 0.76 3.73
C SER A 127 11.39 0.47 2.27
N VAL A 128 10.73 1.14 1.31
CA VAL A 128 11.12 1.05 -0.10
C VAL A 128 12.30 1.99 -0.34
N VAL A 129 13.42 1.42 -0.76
CA VAL A 129 14.56 2.17 -1.29
C VAL A 129 14.38 2.25 -2.80
N GLU A 130 14.21 3.46 -3.33
CA GLU A 130 14.13 3.66 -4.77
C GLU A 130 15.53 3.59 -5.37
N GLU A 131 15.71 2.72 -6.36
CA GLU A 131 16.96 2.69 -7.13
C GLU A 131 17.13 4.01 -7.92
N PRO A 132 18.36 4.54 -8.00
CA PRO A 132 18.64 5.69 -8.86
C PRO A 132 18.21 5.41 -10.30
N VAL A 133 17.52 6.38 -10.90
CA VAL A 133 17.23 6.36 -12.33
C VAL A 133 18.50 6.67 -13.10
N ASN A 134 18.96 5.68 -13.87
CA ASN A 134 20.15 5.75 -14.71
C ASN A 134 19.86 6.40 -16.08
N ASP A 135 19.26 7.59 -16.08
CA ASP A 135 18.93 8.37 -17.27
C ASP A 135 19.39 9.81 -17.11
N GLY A 136 20.69 10.04 -17.28
CA GLY A 136 21.32 11.33 -17.06
C GLY A 136 21.12 11.82 -15.62
N ASP A 137 20.75 13.10 -15.48
CA ASP A 137 20.60 13.77 -14.18
C ASP A 137 19.20 13.60 -13.53
N LEU A 138 18.34 12.70 -14.02
CA LEU A 138 16.94 12.64 -13.58
C LEU A 138 16.77 12.45 -12.07
N THR A 139 17.55 11.55 -11.47
CA THR A 139 17.48 11.27 -10.02
C THR A 139 17.79 12.52 -9.20
N VAL A 140 18.89 13.20 -9.53
CA VAL A 140 19.35 14.37 -8.78
C VAL A 140 18.47 15.60 -9.04
N MET A 141 17.90 15.71 -10.24
CA MET A 141 17.04 16.84 -10.61
C MET A 141 15.62 16.71 -10.09
N CYS A 142 15.12 15.49 -9.89
CA CYS A 142 13.69 15.29 -9.65
C CYS A 142 13.35 14.48 -8.38
N ALA A 143 14.25 13.63 -7.86
CA ALA A 143 13.92 12.64 -6.82
C ALA A 143 14.56 12.87 -5.44
N ARG A 144 15.33 13.96 -5.26
CA ARG A 144 15.96 14.28 -3.96
C ARG A 144 15.02 14.92 -2.92
N CYS A 145 13.85 15.40 -3.34
CA CYS A 145 12.86 16.05 -2.47
C CYS A 145 11.64 15.16 -2.18
N HIS A 146 11.24 14.35 -3.16
CA HIS A 146 10.11 13.43 -3.10
C HIS A 146 10.38 12.24 -4.00
N SER A 147 9.57 11.19 -3.88
CA SER A 147 9.78 9.93 -4.60
C SER A 147 9.87 10.13 -6.12
N VAL A 148 10.67 9.30 -6.79
CA VAL A 148 10.65 9.20 -8.26
C VAL A 148 9.32 8.66 -8.75
N ALA A 149 8.66 7.80 -7.96
CA ALA A 149 7.31 7.32 -8.24
C ALA A 149 6.30 8.44 -8.46
N ARG A 150 6.42 9.57 -7.74
CA ARG A 150 5.53 10.72 -7.95
C ARG A 150 5.60 11.28 -9.38
N ILE A 151 6.74 11.13 -10.04
CA ILE A 151 6.95 11.53 -11.43
C ILE A 151 6.42 10.44 -12.36
N GLY A 152 6.82 9.19 -12.10
CA GLY A 152 6.43 8.02 -12.89
C GLY A 152 4.92 7.73 -12.90
N LEU A 153 4.18 8.25 -11.91
CA LEU A 153 2.71 8.19 -11.81
C LEU A 153 2.00 9.38 -12.47
N GLN A 154 2.63 10.02 -13.45
CA GLN A 154 2.02 11.06 -14.28
C GLN A 154 2.38 10.87 -15.76
N ARG A 155 1.54 11.40 -16.64
CA ARG A 155 1.74 11.38 -18.10
C ARG A 155 1.46 12.76 -18.65
N ARG A 156 2.44 13.33 -19.38
CA ARG A 156 2.42 14.70 -19.92
C ARG A 156 3.33 14.77 -21.14
N ASP A 157 3.06 15.69 -22.04
CA ASP A 157 4.00 16.02 -23.11
C ASP A 157 5.08 16.98 -22.60
N ALA A 158 6.16 17.15 -23.38
CA ALA A 158 7.35 17.89 -22.97
C ALA A 158 7.03 19.33 -22.52
N ASP A 159 6.09 20.01 -23.16
CA ASP A 159 5.69 21.37 -22.78
C ASP A 159 5.01 21.41 -21.40
N GLU A 160 4.17 20.42 -21.09
CA GLU A 160 3.54 20.31 -19.77
C GLU A 160 4.53 19.91 -18.67
N TRP A 161 5.55 19.12 -19.00
CA TRP A 161 6.70 18.90 -18.12
C TRP A 161 7.50 20.18 -17.91
N ARG A 162 7.74 20.97 -18.96
CA ARG A 162 8.45 22.26 -18.86
C ARG A 162 7.70 23.23 -17.96
N ARG A 163 6.36 23.30 -18.07
CA ARG A 163 5.53 24.10 -17.15
C ARG A 163 5.64 23.60 -15.70
N LEU A 164 5.74 22.29 -15.49
CA LEU A 164 5.95 21.73 -14.16
C LEU A 164 7.30 22.16 -13.58
N VAL A 165 8.37 22.14 -14.37
CA VAL A 165 9.69 22.63 -13.94
C VAL A 165 9.64 24.11 -13.56
N ASN A 166 9.02 24.95 -14.41
CA ASN A 166 8.81 26.37 -14.10
C ASN A 166 8.07 26.55 -12.76
N PHE A 167 7.02 25.75 -12.53
CA PHE A 167 6.31 25.76 -11.25
C PHE A 167 7.23 25.41 -10.07
N HIS A 168 8.12 24.41 -10.19
CA HIS A 168 9.02 24.05 -9.09
C HIS A 168 9.96 25.19 -8.73
N LEU A 169 10.62 25.81 -9.70
CA LEU A 169 11.51 26.94 -9.43
C LEU A 169 10.75 28.17 -8.94
N GLY A 170 9.61 28.50 -9.56
CA GLY A 170 8.79 29.65 -9.16
C GLY A 170 8.19 29.51 -7.76
N GLN A 171 7.80 28.30 -7.37
CA GLN A 171 7.21 28.03 -6.04
C GLN A 171 8.27 27.84 -4.95
N TRP A 172 9.41 27.25 -5.31
CA TRP A 172 10.52 26.98 -4.40
C TRP A 172 11.83 27.49 -5.01
N PRO A 173 12.06 28.82 -5.02
CA PRO A 173 13.23 29.42 -5.68
C PRO A 173 14.56 28.93 -5.10
N THR A 174 14.58 28.47 -3.85
CA THR A 174 15.78 27.90 -3.21
C THR A 174 16.15 26.50 -3.72
N ILE A 175 15.33 25.89 -4.59
CA ILE A 175 15.61 24.55 -5.13
C ILE A 175 16.96 24.50 -5.85
N GLU A 176 17.31 25.53 -6.62
CA GLU A 176 18.60 25.60 -7.34
C GLU A 176 19.79 25.93 -6.43
N TYR A 177 19.55 26.38 -5.19
CA TYR A 177 20.61 26.69 -4.22
C TYR A 177 20.93 25.54 -3.24
N SER A 178 20.10 24.51 -3.25
CA SER A 178 20.27 23.34 -2.39
C SER A 178 21.33 22.36 -2.92
N ALA A 179 21.70 21.37 -2.11
CA ALA A 179 22.61 20.29 -2.55
C ALA A 179 22.07 19.62 -3.82
N GLN A 180 22.96 19.31 -4.77
CA GLN A 180 22.64 18.82 -6.12
C GLN A 180 21.88 19.81 -7.03
N GLY A 181 21.63 21.04 -6.55
CA GLY A 181 21.19 22.18 -7.36
C GLY A 181 22.33 23.15 -7.66
N ARG A 182 23.00 23.63 -6.61
CA ARG A 182 24.00 24.72 -6.70
C ARG A 182 25.32 24.33 -7.34
N ASP A 183 25.53 23.03 -7.54
CA ASP A 183 26.72 22.42 -8.14
C ASP A 183 26.63 22.37 -9.68
N ARG A 184 25.53 22.84 -10.27
CA ARG A 184 25.26 22.78 -11.71
C ARG A 184 24.46 23.98 -12.18
N LYS A 185 24.34 24.12 -13.51
CA LYS A 185 23.44 25.09 -14.13
C LYS A 185 21.99 24.58 -14.07
N TRP A 186 21.46 24.50 -12.85
CA TRP A 186 20.21 23.81 -12.57
C TRP A 186 19.07 24.25 -13.49
N TRP A 187 18.88 25.56 -13.68
CA TRP A 187 17.81 26.06 -14.55
C TRP A 187 17.99 25.70 -16.04
N GLU A 188 19.22 25.74 -16.55
CA GLU A 188 19.51 25.38 -17.95
C GLU A 188 19.08 23.93 -18.21
N ILE A 189 19.52 22.99 -17.37
CA ILE A 189 19.22 21.56 -17.46
C ILE A 189 17.71 21.33 -17.22
N ALA A 190 17.16 21.90 -16.16
CA ALA A 190 15.78 21.67 -15.75
C ALA A 190 14.77 22.21 -16.77
N SER A 191 15.05 23.34 -17.43
CA SER A 191 14.11 23.97 -18.37
C SER A 191 14.21 23.47 -19.81
N THR A 192 15.26 22.69 -20.14
CA THR A 192 15.53 22.20 -21.50
C THR A 192 15.57 20.68 -21.59
N GLU A 193 16.55 20.03 -20.98
CA GLU A 193 16.80 18.59 -21.09
C GLU A 193 15.76 17.76 -20.35
N ILE A 194 15.45 18.12 -19.10
CA ILE A 194 14.54 17.35 -18.24
C ILE A 194 13.13 17.20 -18.84
N PRO A 195 12.49 18.25 -19.39
CA PRO A 195 11.17 18.14 -20.00
C PRO A 195 11.14 17.21 -21.21
N GLN A 196 12.21 17.18 -22.02
CA GLN A 196 12.31 16.27 -23.17
C GLN A 196 12.46 14.82 -22.72
N THR A 197 13.36 14.56 -21.76
CA THR A 197 13.54 13.23 -21.17
C THR A 197 12.24 12.70 -20.55
N LEU A 198 11.54 13.53 -19.78
CA LEU A 198 10.27 13.17 -19.16
C LEU A 198 9.13 13.00 -20.17
N GLY A 199 9.07 13.85 -21.20
CA GLY A 199 8.09 13.74 -22.28
C GLY A 199 8.26 12.45 -23.09
N GLY A 200 9.50 12.01 -23.32
CA GLY A 200 9.78 10.73 -23.97
C GLY A 200 9.43 9.52 -23.10
N LYS A 201 9.73 9.57 -21.79
CA LYS A 201 9.48 8.44 -20.86
C LYS A 201 8.03 8.32 -20.42
N PHE A 202 7.36 9.45 -20.22
CA PHE A 202 6.01 9.53 -19.67
C PHE A 202 5.10 10.40 -20.54
N PRO A 203 4.97 10.11 -21.85
CA PRO A 203 4.19 10.93 -22.79
C PRO A 203 2.71 10.96 -22.41
N PHE A 204 2.02 12.04 -22.76
CA PHE A 204 0.59 12.17 -22.45
C PHE A 204 -0.23 11.07 -23.15
N LYS A 205 0.02 10.82 -24.43
CA LYS A 205 -0.65 9.78 -25.23
C LYS A 205 0.15 8.48 -25.21
N THR A 206 -0.52 7.38 -24.87
CA THR A 206 0.06 6.03 -24.90
C THR A 206 -0.95 5.03 -25.45
N ASP A 207 -0.45 3.96 -26.09
CA ASP A 207 -1.29 2.86 -26.56
C ASP A 207 -1.95 2.13 -25.39
N ALA A 208 -1.24 2.00 -24.26
CA ALA A 208 -1.77 1.42 -23.04
C ALA A 208 -3.01 2.17 -22.54
N TRP A 209 -2.96 3.51 -22.47
CA TRP A 209 -4.11 4.31 -22.06
C TRP A 209 -5.26 4.24 -23.07
N THR A 210 -4.96 4.35 -24.36
CA THR A 210 -5.97 4.26 -25.44
C THR A 210 -6.70 2.91 -25.40
N SER A 211 -5.94 1.82 -25.30
CA SER A 211 -6.46 0.46 -25.16
C SER A 211 -7.28 0.29 -23.88
N TRP A 212 -6.80 0.86 -22.77
CA TRP A 212 -7.51 0.79 -21.50
C TRP A 212 -8.82 1.57 -21.52
N GLN A 213 -8.87 2.78 -22.08
CA GLN A 213 -10.10 3.57 -22.19
C GLN A 213 -11.19 2.81 -22.94
N ALA A 214 -10.84 2.15 -24.05
CA ALA A 214 -11.77 1.35 -24.86
C ALA A 214 -12.21 0.03 -24.18
N ALA A 215 -11.42 -0.50 -23.24
CA ALA A 215 -11.71 -1.77 -22.61
C ALA A 215 -12.96 -1.70 -21.69
N PRO A 216 -13.81 -2.74 -21.66
CA PRO A 216 -14.88 -2.83 -20.68
C PRO A 216 -14.31 -2.88 -19.26
N LYS A 217 -14.97 -2.22 -18.31
CA LYS A 217 -14.57 -2.24 -16.91
C LYS A 217 -15.39 -3.30 -16.16
N PRO A 218 -14.76 -4.34 -15.61
CA PRO A 218 -15.48 -5.47 -15.02
C PRO A 218 -16.19 -5.09 -13.72
N ASP A 219 -17.34 -5.70 -13.46
CA ASP A 219 -18.06 -5.59 -12.19
C ASP A 219 -17.31 -6.41 -11.12
N LEU A 220 -16.89 -5.78 -10.02
CA LEU A 220 -16.10 -6.44 -8.98
C LEU A 220 -16.94 -7.17 -7.91
N SER A 221 -18.27 -7.14 -8.04
CA SER A 221 -19.18 -7.83 -7.12
C SER A 221 -18.96 -9.34 -7.15
N GLY A 222 -19.17 -9.99 -6.01
CA GLY A 222 -19.09 -11.44 -5.87
C GLY A 222 -18.29 -11.88 -4.66
N ARG A 223 -18.00 -13.18 -4.62
CA ARG A 223 -17.20 -13.80 -3.57
C ARG A 223 -15.77 -13.99 -4.02
N TRP A 224 -14.84 -13.69 -3.12
CA TRP A 224 -13.41 -13.67 -3.37
C TRP A 224 -12.70 -14.54 -2.34
N ALA A 225 -11.71 -15.32 -2.78
CA ALA A 225 -10.71 -15.92 -1.93
C ALA A 225 -9.62 -14.89 -1.67
N VAL A 226 -9.13 -14.80 -0.44
CA VAL A 226 -8.15 -13.78 -0.01
C VAL A 226 -6.99 -14.46 0.72
N ALA A 227 -5.77 -14.00 0.47
CA ALA A 227 -4.60 -14.28 1.29
C ALA A 227 -3.68 -13.06 1.37
N GLY A 228 -2.86 -13.01 2.41
CA GLY A 228 -1.91 -11.92 2.60
C GLY A 228 -0.92 -12.20 3.72
N HIS A 229 -0.01 -11.25 3.93
CA HIS A 229 0.97 -11.29 5.01
C HIS A 229 1.06 -9.92 5.69
N ARG A 230 1.12 -9.93 7.02
CA ARG A 230 1.41 -8.75 7.84
C ARG A 230 2.66 -9.00 8.66
N ALA A 231 3.72 -8.24 8.40
CA ALA A 231 4.96 -8.34 9.14
C ALA A 231 4.72 -8.22 10.65
N GLY A 232 5.36 -9.09 11.43
CA GLY A 232 5.21 -9.16 12.89
C GLY A 232 3.94 -9.84 13.41
N ILE A 233 3.04 -10.27 12.53
CA ILE A 233 1.86 -11.10 12.85
C ILE A 233 1.89 -12.41 12.07
N GLY A 234 2.22 -12.36 10.77
CA GLY A 234 2.27 -13.53 9.89
C GLY A 234 1.24 -13.51 8.77
N SER A 235 1.09 -14.68 8.14
CA SER A 235 0.16 -14.89 7.04
C SER A 235 -1.28 -15.01 7.52
N TYR A 236 -2.21 -14.63 6.64
CA TYR A 236 -3.64 -14.74 6.89
C TYR A 236 -4.37 -15.02 5.58
N GLY A 237 -5.60 -15.52 5.67
CA GLY A 237 -6.43 -15.75 4.49
C GLY A 237 -7.84 -16.22 4.83
N GLY A 238 -8.68 -16.33 3.80
CA GLY A 238 -10.10 -16.66 3.92
C GLY A 238 -10.88 -16.13 2.74
N THR A 239 -12.01 -15.47 2.99
CA THR A 239 -12.86 -14.93 1.93
C THR A 239 -13.26 -13.48 2.15
N ALA A 240 -13.61 -12.81 1.06
CA ALA A 240 -14.32 -11.55 1.07
C ALA A 240 -15.60 -11.63 0.22
N THR A 241 -16.61 -10.87 0.61
CA THR A 241 -17.82 -10.66 -0.19
C THR A 241 -17.90 -9.19 -0.59
N ILE A 242 -17.96 -8.94 -1.89
CA ILE A 242 -18.05 -7.61 -2.49
C ILE A 242 -19.45 -7.45 -3.09
N ALA A 243 -20.15 -6.38 -2.73
CA ALA A 243 -21.47 -6.04 -3.26
C ALA A 243 -21.48 -4.60 -3.75
N LYS A 244 -22.23 -4.31 -4.82
CA LYS A 244 -22.44 -2.92 -5.27
C LYS A 244 -23.02 -2.07 -4.14
N ALA A 245 -22.54 -0.84 -4.06
CA ALA A 245 -23.07 0.21 -3.22
C ALA A 245 -23.13 1.51 -4.04
N ASP A 246 -23.77 2.54 -3.49
CA ASP A 246 -23.81 3.83 -4.16
C ASP A 246 -22.38 4.36 -4.37
N GLY A 247 -22.09 4.78 -5.60
CA GLY A 247 -20.77 5.25 -6.00
C GLY A 247 -19.63 4.22 -5.97
N GLY A 248 -19.84 2.94 -5.64
CA GLY A 248 -18.77 1.95 -5.52
C GLY A 248 -19.19 0.59 -4.98
N TYR A 249 -18.51 0.09 -3.95
CA TYR A 249 -18.77 -1.24 -3.38
C TYR A 249 -18.75 -1.22 -1.85
N ARG A 250 -19.42 -2.22 -1.26
CA ARG A 250 -19.25 -2.64 0.13
C ARG A 250 -18.51 -3.96 0.16
N ILE A 251 -17.62 -4.12 1.13
CA ILE A 251 -16.83 -5.33 1.33
C ILE A 251 -17.00 -5.85 2.76
N THR A 252 -17.07 -7.17 2.90
CA THR A 252 -17.05 -7.86 4.19
C THR A 252 -16.02 -8.99 4.14
N TYR A 253 -15.14 -9.03 5.12
CA TYR A 253 -14.05 -9.98 5.26
C TYR A 253 -14.35 -11.06 6.30
N ASP A 254 -14.11 -12.29 5.90
CA ASP A 254 -14.10 -13.48 6.75
C ASP A 254 -12.75 -14.18 6.60
N LEU A 255 -11.77 -13.79 7.42
CA LEU A 255 -10.40 -14.26 7.35
C LEU A 255 -9.99 -14.96 8.65
N THR A 256 -8.88 -15.68 8.60
CA THR A 256 -8.18 -16.25 9.74
C THR A 256 -6.69 -15.98 9.62
N ASP A 257 -6.01 -15.78 10.75
CA ASP A 257 -4.55 -15.78 10.77
C ASP A 257 -3.96 -17.19 10.66
N ALA A 258 -2.63 -17.28 10.68
CA ALA A 258 -1.89 -18.54 10.62
C ALA A 258 -2.25 -19.54 11.73
N ALA A 259 -2.67 -19.06 12.91
CA ALA A 259 -3.10 -19.89 14.04
C ALA A 259 -4.58 -20.28 13.97
N GLY A 260 -5.33 -19.78 12.99
CA GLY A 260 -6.76 -19.99 12.84
C GLY A 260 -7.62 -19.01 13.65
N LYS A 261 -7.04 -17.96 14.25
CA LYS A 261 -7.80 -16.93 14.95
C LYS A 261 -8.62 -16.12 13.93
N PRO A 262 -9.91 -15.85 14.20
CA PRO A 262 -10.72 -15.02 13.31
C PRO A 262 -10.16 -13.61 13.13
N LEU A 263 -10.17 -13.15 11.88
CA LEU A 263 -9.84 -11.80 11.45
C LEU A 263 -11.00 -11.30 10.58
N LYS A 264 -11.90 -10.52 11.18
CA LYS A 264 -13.10 -10.00 10.50
C LYS A 264 -12.92 -8.53 10.13
N GLY A 265 -13.62 -8.09 9.11
CA GLY A 265 -13.61 -6.70 8.68
C GLY A 265 -14.77 -6.35 7.79
N GLU A 266 -15.01 -5.06 7.63
CA GLU A 266 -16.01 -4.52 6.71
C GLU A 266 -15.62 -3.13 6.24
N GLY A 267 -16.08 -2.72 5.07
CA GLY A 267 -15.76 -1.41 4.53
C GLY A 267 -16.55 -1.05 3.29
N THR A 268 -16.23 0.13 2.77
CA THR A 268 -16.70 0.62 1.47
C THR A 268 -15.51 1.00 0.60
N SER A 269 -15.72 1.01 -0.72
CA SER A 269 -14.68 1.40 -1.66
C SER A 269 -15.23 2.22 -2.82
N VAL A 270 -14.36 3.01 -3.41
CA VAL A 270 -14.53 3.61 -4.74
C VAL A 270 -13.51 2.99 -5.67
N VAL A 271 -13.90 2.75 -6.92
CA VAL A 271 -13.00 2.26 -7.96
C VAL A 271 -12.82 3.36 -9.00
N TYR A 272 -11.63 3.96 -9.00
CA TYR A 272 -11.23 4.95 -9.98
C TYR A 272 -10.65 4.29 -11.22
N THR A 273 -10.76 4.92 -12.39
CA THR A 273 -10.24 4.42 -13.67
C THR A 273 -10.73 3.01 -14.06
N GLY A 274 -11.71 2.47 -13.33
CA GLY A 274 -12.20 1.10 -13.45
C GLY A 274 -11.28 0.00 -12.90
N TYR A 275 -10.18 0.31 -12.20
CA TYR A 275 -9.33 -0.70 -11.55
C TYR A 275 -8.66 -0.27 -10.24
N GLU A 276 -8.48 1.04 -10.00
CA GLU A 276 -7.85 1.57 -8.78
C GLU A 276 -8.85 1.56 -7.64
N TRP A 277 -8.83 0.50 -6.85
CA TRP A 277 -9.67 0.33 -5.66
C TRP A 277 -9.10 1.13 -4.50
N ARG A 278 -9.94 1.98 -3.91
CA ARG A 278 -9.65 2.72 -2.67
C ARG A 278 -10.71 2.41 -1.64
N GLY A 279 -10.34 1.59 -0.67
CA GLY A 279 -11.21 1.14 0.41
C GLY A 279 -10.98 1.91 1.71
N THR A 280 -12.03 2.04 2.50
CA THR A 280 -11.99 2.48 3.89
C THR A 280 -12.90 1.58 4.71
N GLY A 281 -12.47 1.21 5.91
CA GLY A 281 -13.24 0.27 6.71
C GLY A 281 -12.55 -0.10 8.01
N THR A 282 -12.88 -1.28 8.51
CA THR A 282 -12.23 -1.88 9.67
C THR A 282 -11.73 -3.28 9.36
N LEU A 283 -10.62 -3.66 9.99
CA LEU A 283 -10.09 -5.02 10.00
C LEU A 283 -9.56 -5.31 11.41
N ASP A 284 -10.01 -6.41 12.02
CA ASP A 284 -9.79 -6.70 13.45
C ASP A 284 -10.26 -5.55 14.38
N GLY A 285 -11.35 -4.88 14.01
CA GLY A 285 -11.87 -3.71 14.73
C GLY A 285 -11.01 -2.44 14.62
N LYS A 286 -9.94 -2.45 13.81
CA LYS A 286 -9.06 -1.28 13.61
C LYS A 286 -9.39 -0.56 12.30
N PRO A 287 -9.40 0.79 12.28
CA PRO A 287 -9.68 1.53 11.06
C PRO A 287 -8.55 1.39 10.04
N VAL A 288 -8.89 0.93 8.83
CA VAL A 288 -7.94 0.67 7.74
C VAL A 288 -8.28 1.43 6.47
N ARG A 289 -7.27 1.64 5.64
CA ARG A 289 -7.36 2.00 4.23
C ARG A 289 -6.90 0.83 3.38
N GLU A 290 -7.48 0.70 2.19
CA GLU A 290 -7.08 -0.29 1.19
C GLU A 290 -6.70 0.41 -0.09
N VAL A 291 -5.57 0.02 -0.65
CA VAL A 291 -5.09 0.48 -1.95
C VAL A 291 -4.81 -0.76 -2.77
N LEU A 292 -5.77 -1.14 -3.62
CA LEU A 292 -5.70 -2.34 -4.45
C LEU A 292 -5.83 -1.97 -5.94
N ALA A 293 -5.34 -2.84 -6.80
CA ALA A 293 -5.58 -2.81 -8.24
C ALA A 293 -6.36 -4.06 -8.65
N ALA A 294 -7.45 -3.86 -9.39
CA ALA A 294 -8.12 -4.93 -10.11
C ALA A 294 -7.32 -5.30 -11.36
N SER A 295 -7.24 -6.59 -11.68
CA SER A 295 -6.74 -7.03 -12.98
C SER A 295 -7.67 -6.58 -14.11
N ARG A 296 -7.14 -6.55 -15.33
CA ARG A 296 -7.88 -6.14 -16.54
C ARG A 296 -9.17 -6.93 -16.78
N ASP A 297 -9.16 -8.22 -16.45
CA ASP A 297 -10.33 -9.12 -16.52
C ASP A 297 -11.23 -9.05 -15.28
N GLY A 298 -10.82 -8.32 -14.24
CA GLY A 298 -11.54 -8.21 -12.97
C GLY A 298 -11.57 -9.51 -12.16
N GLY A 299 -10.68 -10.46 -12.46
CA GLY A 299 -10.57 -11.74 -11.76
C GLY A 299 -9.66 -11.72 -10.52
N ARG A 300 -8.84 -10.68 -10.37
CA ARG A 300 -7.85 -10.53 -9.29
C ARG A 300 -7.88 -9.12 -8.68
N LEU A 301 -7.61 -9.02 -7.38
CA LEU A 301 -7.32 -7.79 -6.67
C LEU A 301 -5.99 -7.94 -5.92
N ASP A 302 -5.05 -7.01 -6.15
CA ASP A 302 -3.74 -7.02 -5.48
C ASP A 302 -3.41 -5.66 -4.91
N GLY A 303 -2.79 -5.64 -3.73
CA GLY A 303 -2.20 -4.42 -3.19
C GLY A 303 -1.94 -4.54 -1.70
N ARG A 304 -2.26 -3.48 -0.97
CA ARG A 304 -1.99 -3.36 0.46
C ARG A 304 -3.14 -2.70 1.20
N TRP A 305 -3.38 -3.15 2.42
CA TRP A 305 -4.14 -2.40 3.41
C TRP A 305 -3.21 -1.90 4.51
N PHE A 306 -3.60 -0.82 5.18
CA PHE A 306 -2.84 -0.26 6.30
C PHE A 306 -3.73 0.51 7.29
N LEU A 307 -3.26 0.70 8.51
CA LEU A 307 -3.98 1.46 9.53
C LEU A 307 -4.08 2.93 9.12
N THR A 308 -5.27 3.52 9.29
CA THR A 308 -5.58 4.87 8.76
C THR A 308 -4.66 5.98 9.28
N ARG A 309 -4.06 5.80 10.47
CA ARG A 309 -3.15 6.79 11.09
C ARG A 309 -1.71 6.31 11.24
N GLN A 310 -1.40 5.12 10.73
CA GLN A 310 -0.12 4.44 10.84
C GLN A 310 0.07 3.61 9.57
N ASP A 311 0.36 4.29 8.46
CA ASP A 311 0.41 3.63 7.15
C ASP A 311 1.57 2.64 7.00
N GLU A 312 2.59 2.74 7.87
CA GLU A 312 3.66 1.77 7.99
C GLU A 312 3.14 0.42 8.54
N VAL A 313 2.02 0.44 9.28
CA VAL A 313 1.40 -0.75 9.85
C VAL A 313 0.30 -1.27 8.92
N GLY A 314 0.59 -2.35 8.20
CA GLY A 314 -0.33 -2.92 7.21
C GLY A 314 0.08 -4.29 6.71
N GLY A 315 -0.66 -4.82 5.76
CA GLY A 315 -0.41 -6.14 5.17
C GLY A 315 -0.71 -6.18 3.68
N THR A 316 -0.02 -7.06 2.95
CA THR A 316 -0.34 -7.35 1.55
C THR A 316 -1.69 -8.02 1.46
N LEU A 317 -2.42 -7.80 0.37
CA LEU A 317 -3.69 -8.47 0.10
C LEU A 317 -3.71 -8.92 -1.36
N HIS A 318 -3.95 -10.22 -1.54
CA HIS A 318 -4.17 -10.85 -2.83
C HIS A 318 -5.53 -11.53 -2.80
N ALA A 319 -6.34 -11.30 -3.82
CA ALA A 319 -7.64 -11.94 -3.93
C ALA A 319 -7.94 -12.41 -5.34
N VAL A 320 -8.63 -13.55 -5.46
CA VAL A 320 -9.16 -14.07 -6.74
C VAL A 320 -10.61 -14.47 -6.59
N ARG A 321 -11.37 -14.42 -7.68
CA ARG A 321 -12.78 -14.83 -7.67
C ARG A 321 -12.98 -16.29 -7.28
N VAL A 322 -14.03 -16.53 -6.52
CA VAL A 322 -14.53 -17.87 -6.20
C VAL A 322 -15.50 -18.33 -7.29
N GLY A 323 -15.47 -19.62 -7.61
CA GLY A 323 -16.43 -20.26 -8.53
C GLY A 323 -15.94 -20.50 -9.95
N GLY A 324 -14.67 -20.19 -10.25
CA GLY A 324 -14.04 -20.57 -11.52
C GLY A 324 -13.71 -22.07 -11.60
N ASN A 325 -13.46 -22.55 -12.82
CA ASN A 325 -13.02 -23.94 -13.07
C ASN A 325 -11.54 -24.16 -12.68
N ASP A 326 -10.74 -23.10 -12.64
CA ASP A 326 -9.33 -23.19 -12.28
C ASP A 326 -9.12 -23.13 -10.76
N SER A 327 -8.37 -24.09 -10.24
CA SER A 327 -7.87 -24.05 -8.88
C SER A 327 -6.70 -23.08 -8.78
N ARG A 328 -6.64 -22.25 -7.74
CA ARG A 328 -5.53 -21.34 -7.46
C ARG A 328 -5.20 -21.33 -5.98
N ILE A 329 -3.93 -21.46 -5.65
CA ILE A 329 -3.41 -21.26 -4.28
C ILE A 329 -2.93 -19.80 -4.20
N LEU A 330 -3.38 -19.08 -3.17
CA LEU A 330 -2.99 -17.69 -2.93
C LEU A 330 -1.98 -17.56 -1.79
N GLY A 331 -1.98 -18.48 -0.84
CA GLY A 331 -1.07 -18.46 0.29
C GLY A 331 -1.24 -19.66 1.19
N ALA A 332 -0.34 -19.76 2.16
CA ALA A 332 -0.34 -20.79 3.18
C ALA A 332 -0.18 -20.14 4.56
N SER A 333 -0.69 -20.80 5.61
CA SER A 333 -0.51 -20.35 7.00
C SER A 333 0.95 -20.38 7.47
N GLN A 334 1.81 -21.11 6.75
CA GLN A 334 3.23 -21.22 7.00
C GLN A 334 3.97 -21.42 5.68
N SER A 335 5.17 -20.82 5.54
CA SER A 335 5.98 -20.88 4.31
C SER A 335 7.09 -21.94 4.35
N PHE A 336 7.15 -22.78 5.38
CA PHE A 336 8.21 -23.79 5.50
C PHE A 336 7.79 -25.00 6.31
N LEU A 337 8.58 -26.08 6.26
CA LEU A 337 8.49 -27.24 7.14
C LEU A 337 9.89 -27.78 7.45
N LYS A 338 10.18 -28.07 8.72
CA LYS A 338 11.46 -28.67 9.11
C LYS A 338 11.44 -30.17 8.82
N ALA A 339 12.52 -30.72 8.27
CA ALA A 339 12.66 -32.16 8.06
C ALA A 339 12.49 -32.93 9.38
N GLY A 340 11.75 -34.04 9.34
CA GLY A 340 11.43 -34.85 10.51
C GLY A 340 10.33 -34.30 11.42
N THR A 341 9.62 -33.24 11.02
CA THR A 341 8.51 -32.68 11.80
C THR A 341 7.17 -32.72 11.08
N SER A 342 6.10 -32.58 11.85
CA SER A 342 4.74 -32.42 11.37
C SER A 342 4.21 -31.04 11.74
N ALA A 343 3.42 -30.43 10.85
CA ALA A 343 2.75 -29.16 11.11
C ALA A 343 1.33 -29.14 10.53
N ARG A 344 0.43 -28.44 11.22
CA ARG A 344 -0.89 -28.10 10.68
C ARG A 344 -0.77 -26.90 9.75
N ILE A 345 -1.02 -27.09 8.46
CA ILE A 345 -0.87 -26.03 7.44
C ILE A 345 -2.21 -25.84 6.73
N THR A 346 -2.67 -24.59 6.66
CA THR A 346 -3.84 -24.21 5.87
C THR A 346 -3.39 -23.54 4.58
N LEU A 347 -3.87 -24.03 3.44
CA LEU A 347 -3.75 -23.37 2.15
C LEU A 347 -5.02 -22.56 1.90
N TRP A 348 -4.88 -21.30 1.50
CA TRP A 348 -5.98 -20.42 1.10
C TRP A 348 -5.95 -20.17 -0.40
N GLY A 349 -7.12 -20.09 -1.02
CA GLY A 349 -7.22 -19.98 -2.47
C GLY A 349 -8.64 -20.18 -3.00
N SER A 350 -8.77 -20.54 -4.28
CA SER A 350 -10.06 -20.78 -4.94
C SER A 350 -10.03 -22.13 -5.65
N GLY A 351 -11.15 -22.86 -5.63
CA GLY A 351 -11.27 -24.20 -6.22
C GLY A 351 -10.41 -25.27 -5.53
N LEU A 352 -10.19 -25.17 -4.21
CA LEU A 352 -9.32 -26.07 -3.44
C LEU A 352 -10.02 -27.35 -2.95
N ASP A 353 -11.29 -27.53 -3.26
CA ASP A 353 -12.13 -28.68 -2.92
C ASP A 353 -11.85 -29.92 -3.78
N ARG A 354 -11.01 -29.79 -4.80
CA ARG A 354 -10.70 -30.82 -5.78
C ARG A 354 -9.19 -30.99 -5.98
N GLY A 355 -8.80 -32.17 -6.44
CA GLY A 355 -7.39 -32.50 -6.72
C GLY A 355 -6.57 -32.87 -5.49
N GLU A 356 -5.48 -33.58 -5.75
CA GLU A 356 -4.52 -34.02 -4.73
C GLU A 356 -3.75 -32.82 -4.17
N VAL A 357 -3.42 -32.86 -2.87
CA VAL A 357 -2.64 -31.82 -2.20
C VAL A 357 -1.21 -32.31 -2.07
N GLY A 358 -0.26 -31.57 -2.61
CA GLY A 358 1.16 -31.93 -2.59
C GLY A 358 2.04 -30.81 -2.04
N PHE A 359 3.04 -31.20 -1.25
CA PHE A 359 4.08 -30.32 -0.69
C PHE A 359 5.46 -30.60 -1.29
N GLY A 360 5.50 -31.43 -2.36
CA GLY A 360 6.72 -31.90 -3.01
C GLY A 360 7.35 -33.12 -2.35
N PRO A 361 8.48 -33.61 -2.90
CA PRO A 361 9.13 -34.83 -2.42
C PRO A 361 9.55 -34.77 -0.95
N GLY A 362 9.39 -35.90 -0.26
CA GLY A 362 9.72 -36.06 1.16
C GLY A 362 8.70 -35.47 2.13
N VAL A 363 7.55 -34.97 1.64
CA VAL A 363 6.48 -34.43 2.49
C VAL A 363 5.15 -35.11 2.19
N SER A 364 4.57 -35.75 3.20
CA SER A 364 3.21 -36.30 3.13
C SER A 364 2.20 -35.27 3.65
N ALA A 365 0.97 -35.29 3.14
CA ALA A 365 -0.08 -34.37 3.54
C ALA A 365 -1.39 -35.11 3.83
N LYS A 366 -1.77 -35.20 5.11
CA LYS A 366 -3.05 -35.76 5.54
C LYS A 366 -4.08 -34.64 5.63
N ILE A 367 -5.16 -34.72 4.85
CA ILE A 367 -6.21 -33.71 4.85
C ILE A 367 -7.01 -33.78 6.16
N LEU A 368 -7.10 -32.65 6.87
CA LEU A 368 -7.88 -32.51 8.10
C LEU A 368 -9.23 -31.84 7.83
N SER A 369 -9.25 -30.86 6.92
CA SER A 369 -10.47 -30.23 6.42
C SER A 369 -10.25 -29.73 5.01
N ARG A 370 -11.32 -29.71 4.20
CA ARG A 370 -11.26 -29.26 2.81
C ARG A 370 -12.55 -28.55 2.44
N GLY A 371 -12.40 -27.43 1.74
CA GLY A 371 -13.49 -26.67 1.14
C GLY A 371 -13.02 -25.93 -0.11
N PRO A 372 -13.93 -25.20 -0.77
CA PRO A 372 -13.61 -24.55 -2.05
C PRO A 372 -12.58 -23.43 -1.92
N THR A 373 -12.44 -22.81 -0.74
CA THR A 373 -11.55 -21.66 -0.53
C THR A 373 -10.39 -21.91 0.43
N SER A 374 -10.37 -23.08 1.07
CA SER A 374 -9.29 -23.48 1.96
C SER A 374 -9.18 -24.99 2.09
N VAL A 375 -7.96 -25.47 2.31
CA VAL A 375 -7.69 -26.85 2.70
C VAL A 375 -6.68 -26.83 3.83
N THR A 376 -6.99 -27.52 4.93
CA THR A 376 -6.06 -27.68 6.06
C THR A 376 -5.56 -29.11 6.09
N VAL A 377 -4.25 -29.26 6.15
CA VAL A 377 -3.56 -30.55 6.22
C VAL A 377 -2.69 -30.64 7.47
N GLU A 378 -2.45 -31.86 7.91
CA GLU A 378 -1.28 -32.23 8.68
C GLU A 378 -0.19 -32.64 7.68
N ALA A 379 0.81 -31.78 7.50
CA ALA A 379 1.93 -32.04 6.61
C ALA A 379 3.10 -32.59 7.44
N THR A 380 3.71 -33.68 6.99
CA THR A 380 4.83 -34.34 7.68
C THR A 380 6.00 -34.49 6.71
N ALA A 381 7.12 -33.85 7.02
CA ALA A 381 8.37 -34.03 6.30
C ALA A 381 9.14 -35.22 6.88
N THR A 382 9.64 -36.10 6.02
CA THR A 382 10.51 -37.19 6.46
C THR A 382 11.84 -36.65 7.00
N VAL A 383 12.53 -37.43 7.82
CA VAL A 383 13.82 -37.02 8.42
C VAL A 383 14.92 -36.79 7.38
N ASP A 384 14.82 -37.49 6.24
CA ASP A 384 15.72 -37.45 5.09
C ASP A 384 15.20 -36.53 3.97
N ALA A 385 14.13 -35.75 4.21
CA ALA A 385 13.60 -34.82 3.23
C ALA A 385 14.67 -33.78 2.84
N THR A 386 15.05 -33.75 1.56
CA THR A 386 16.11 -32.87 1.05
C THR A 386 15.74 -31.39 1.24
N PRO A 387 16.58 -30.57 1.87
CA PRO A 387 16.32 -29.13 1.98
C PRO A 387 16.15 -28.43 0.62
N GLY A 388 15.35 -27.36 0.59
CA GLY A 388 15.19 -26.50 -0.57
C GLY A 388 13.77 -26.03 -0.82
N ALA A 389 13.62 -25.23 -1.87
CA ALA A 389 12.34 -24.71 -2.30
C ALA A 389 11.37 -25.85 -2.69
N ARG A 390 10.08 -25.60 -2.49
CA ARG A 390 8.97 -26.48 -2.83
C ARG A 390 7.87 -25.67 -3.48
N SER A 391 7.20 -26.33 -4.41
CA SER A 391 5.95 -25.85 -4.97
C SER A 391 4.79 -26.61 -4.33
N LEU A 392 3.91 -25.86 -3.68
CA LEU A 392 2.65 -26.37 -3.17
C LEU A 392 1.72 -26.64 -4.36
N THR A 393 0.98 -27.74 -4.29
CA THR A 393 0.04 -28.13 -5.34
C THR A 393 -1.32 -28.50 -4.78
N VAL A 394 -2.37 -28.14 -5.51
CA VAL A 394 -3.75 -28.61 -5.30
C VAL A 394 -4.36 -28.91 -6.67
N GLY A 395 -4.37 -30.19 -7.06
CA GLY A 395 -4.65 -30.58 -8.44
C GLY A 395 -3.65 -29.96 -9.42
N LYS A 396 -4.13 -29.11 -10.33
CA LYS A 396 -3.27 -28.37 -11.28
C LYS A 396 -2.78 -27.02 -10.73
N ALA A 397 -3.32 -26.55 -9.61
CA ALA A 397 -2.86 -25.31 -9.00
C ALA A 397 -1.44 -25.50 -8.47
N LYS A 398 -0.59 -24.50 -8.69
CA LYS A 398 0.79 -24.47 -8.19
C LYS A 398 1.03 -23.13 -7.50
N SER A 399 1.72 -23.13 -6.36
CA SER A 399 2.25 -21.94 -5.71
C SER A 399 3.65 -22.22 -5.20
N ASP A 400 4.58 -21.32 -5.49
CA ASP A 400 5.93 -21.36 -4.94
C ASP A 400 5.98 -20.60 -3.60
N GLY A 401 7.17 -20.46 -3.02
CA GLY A 401 7.37 -19.78 -1.74
C GLY A 401 7.19 -20.66 -0.50
N PHE A 402 7.19 -21.98 -0.67
CA PHE A 402 7.31 -22.94 0.43
C PHE A 402 8.73 -23.54 0.45
N ALA A 403 9.26 -23.85 1.63
CA ALA A 403 10.58 -24.48 1.75
C ALA A 403 10.56 -25.67 2.72
N VAL A 404 11.33 -26.71 2.43
CA VAL A 404 11.71 -27.71 3.41
C VAL A 404 13.13 -27.43 3.86
N TYR A 405 13.42 -27.53 5.15
CA TYR A 405 14.77 -27.29 5.67
C TYR A 405 15.15 -28.27 6.78
N THR A 406 16.43 -28.61 6.89
CA THR A 406 16.94 -29.38 8.04
C THR A 406 17.57 -28.46 9.06
N LYS A 407 18.40 -27.53 8.58
CA LYS A 407 19.02 -26.45 9.34
C LYS A 407 18.99 -25.17 8.50
N LEU A 408 18.99 -24.02 9.14
CA LEU A 408 19.18 -22.74 8.47
C LEU A 408 20.68 -22.48 8.23
N ASP A 409 21.01 -21.88 7.08
CA ASP A 409 22.38 -21.45 6.79
C ASP A 409 22.61 -20.01 7.24
N SER A 410 21.59 -19.16 7.18
CA SER A 410 21.66 -17.80 7.69
C SER A 410 20.29 -17.24 8.12
N VAL A 411 20.33 -16.12 8.83
CA VAL A 411 19.16 -15.29 9.17
C VAL A 411 19.41 -13.88 8.68
N ARG A 412 18.40 -13.27 8.06
CA ARG A 412 18.40 -11.87 7.64
C ARG A 412 17.30 -11.11 8.36
N VAL A 413 17.56 -9.85 8.71
CA VAL A 413 16.51 -8.95 9.21
C VAL A 413 15.90 -8.25 8.00
N GLU A 414 14.59 -8.36 7.85
CA GLU A 414 13.82 -7.72 6.79
C GLU A 414 12.84 -6.70 7.40
N PRO A 415 12.81 -5.43 6.94
CA PRO A 415 13.73 -4.84 5.97
C PRO A 415 15.15 -4.71 6.55
N ASP A 416 16.15 -4.74 5.67
CA ASP A 416 17.56 -4.55 6.01
C ASP A 416 17.87 -3.08 6.35
N PHE A 417 17.12 -2.14 5.80
CA PHE A 417 17.14 -0.72 6.12
C PHE A 417 15.74 -0.13 6.23
N THR A 418 15.48 0.64 7.28
CA THR A 418 14.25 1.44 7.38
C THR A 418 14.38 2.63 8.32
N ILE A 419 13.31 3.42 8.41
CA ILE A 419 13.20 4.62 9.21
C ILE A 419 12.01 4.51 10.17
N ALA A 420 12.23 4.87 11.43
CA ALA A 420 11.18 5.23 12.38
C ALA A 420 11.18 6.75 12.57
N ARG A 421 10.07 7.34 13.02
CA ARG A 421 10.01 8.77 13.34
C ARG A 421 9.41 9.01 14.71
N VAL A 422 10.10 9.84 15.50
CA VAL A 422 9.54 10.35 16.75
C VAL A 422 8.21 11.06 16.48
N GLY A 423 7.32 11.11 17.46
CA GLY A 423 6.04 11.80 17.34
C GLY A 423 5.32 11.88 18.67
N GLY A 424 4.08 12.39 18.66
CA GLY A 424 3.29 12.60 19.87
C GLY A 424 3.95 13.62 20.81
N ASN A 425 3.99 13.30 22.12
CA ASN A 425 4.51 14.18 23.17
C ASN A 425 3.89 15.59 23.15
N GLY A 426 2.56 15.66 22.97
CA GLY A 426 1.82 16.92 22.82
C GLY A 426 1.85 17.54 21.41
N GLY A 427 2.65 17.01 20.48
CA GLY A 427 2.69 17.43 19.09
C GLY A 427 1.57 16.84 18.22
N ALA A 428 1.32 17.49 17.07
CA ALA A 428 0.24 17.13 16.15
C ALA A 428 0.52 15.92 15.24
N VAL A 429 1.78 15.47 15.15
CA VAL A 429 2.21 14.36 14.28
C VAL A 429 2.36 13.10 15.15
N PRO A 430 1.67 11.99 14.83
CA PRO A 430 1.87 10.72 15.55
C PRO A 430 3.27 10.14 15.28
N PRO A 431 3.78 9.26 16.17
CA PRO A 431 5.01 8.53 15.89
C PRO A 431 4.83 7.56 14.71
N MET A 432 5.90 7.33 13.95
CA MET A 432 5.98 6.31 12.91
C MET A 432 6.87 5.16 13.41
N THR A 433 6.28 3.98 13.54
CA THR A 433 6.95 2.76 13.98
C THR A 433 7.80 2.12 12.88
N ALA A 434 8.59 1.10 13.22
CA ALA A 434 9.28 0.27 12.24
C ALA A 434 9.13 -1.21 12.61
N GLN A 435 8.61 -2.01 11.70
CA GLN A 435 8.40 -3.45 11.90
C GLN A 435 9.46 -4.25 11.15
N PHE A 436 10.03 -5.23 11.84
CA PHE A 436 11.04 -6.15 11.32
C PHE A 436 10.60 -7.60 11.42
N GLU A 437 11.13 -8.46 10.56
CA GLU A 437 11.04 -9.92 10.62
C GLU A 437 12.43 -10.53 10.51
N ALA A 438 12.69 -11.60 11.27
CA ALA A 438 13.92 -12.38 11.15
C ALA A 438 13.62 -13.55 10.21
N VAL A 439 14.26 -13.59 9.05
CA VAL A 439 13.94 -14.51 7.97
C VAL A 439 15.07 -15.51 7.79
N GLY A 440 14.74 -16.79 7.84
CA GLY A 440 15.69 -17.88 7.61
C GLY A 440 15.96 -18.09 6.12
N TYR A 441 17.20 -18.43 5.80
CA TYR A 441 17.67 -18.71 4.44
C TYR A 441 18.50 -19.99 4.37
N LEU A 442 18.46 -20.64 3.20
CA LEU A 442 19.41 -21.66 2.77
C LEU A 442 20.26 -21.10 1.62
N ASN A 443 21.52 -21.49 1.54
CA ASN A 443 22.47 -21.03 0.50
C ASN A 443 22.21 -21.61 -0.90
N GLY A 444 21.08 -22.27 -1.13
CA GLY A 444 20.76 -22.84 -2.43
C GLY A 444 21.69 -23.97 -2.91
N PRO A 445 21.51 -24.41 -4.17
CA PRO A 445 22.36 -25.40 -4.83
C PRO A 445 23.85 -25.06 -4.92
N ASP A 446 24.23 -23.77 -5.03
CA ASP A 446 25.63 -23.37 -5.16
C ASP A 446 26.40 -23.34 -3.82
N GLY A 447 25.67 -23.38 -2.70
CA GLY A 447 26.20 -23.45 -1.34
C GLY A 447 26.78 -22.13 -0.83
N LYS A 448 26.65 -21.02 -1.57
CA LYS A 448 27.20 -19.71 -1.22
C LYS A 448 26.09 -18.81 -0.65
N PRO A 449 26.38 -18.03 0.40
CA PRO A 449 25.41 -17.09 0.94
C PRO A 449 25.29 -15.85 0.05
N GLY A 450 24.07 -15.35 -0.13
CA GLY A 450 23.82 -14.03 -0.73
C GLY A 450 23.77 -14.05 -2.25
N THR A 451 23.52 -15.20 -2.85
CA THR A 451 23.40 -15.42 -4.29
C THR A 451 21.92 -15.49 -4.71
N GLU A 452 21.68 -15.48 -6.02
CA GLU A 452 20.31 -15.49 -6.57
C GLU A 452 19.56 -16.83 -6.33
N ASP A 453 20.28 -17.91 -6.05
CA ASP A 453 19.72 -19.24 -5.79
C ASP A 453 19.46 -19.53 -4.30
N ASP A 454 19.74 -18.55 -3.42
CA ASP A 454 19.35 -18.61 -2.02
C ASP A 454 17.85 -18.93 -1.87
N VAL A 455 17.55 -19.92 -1.03
CA VAL A 455 16.16 -20.29 -0.74
C VAL A 455 15.71 -19.56 0.51
N ARG A 456 14.79 -18.60 0.33
CA ARG A 456 14.08 -17.96 1.43
C ARG A 456 13.15 -18.97 2.11
N VAL A 457 13.44 -19.33 3.36
CA VAL A 457 12.61 -20.26 4.16
C VAL A 457 11.39 -19.52 4.72
N GLY A 458 11.60 -18.33 5.28
CA GLY A 458 10.52 -17.45 5.74
C GLY A 458 10.73 -16.87 7.14
N PRO A 459 9.77 -16.06 7.62
CA PRO A 459 9.84 -15.43 8.94
C PRO A 459 9.87 -16.47 10.06
N MET A 460 10.83 -16.34 10.96
CA MET A 460 11.07 -17.24 12.09
C MET A 460 10.76 -16.53 13.42
N PRO A 461 10.32 -17.26 14.45
CA PRO A 461 10.33 -16.75 15.81
C PRO A 461 11.75 -16.32 16.20
N ALA A 462 11.89 -15.09 16.70
CA ALA A 462 13.17 -14.51 17.05
C ALA A 462 13.08 -13.69 18.34
N SER A 463 14.21 -13.58 19.04
CA SER A 463 14.43 -12.52 20.02
C SER A 463 15.01 -11.29 19.32
N TRP A 464 14.67 -10.12 19.85
CA TRP A 464 15.00 -8.84 19.23
C TRP A 464 15.72 -7.93 20.21
N SER A 465 16.76 -7.26 19.73
CA SER A 465 17.46 -6.20 20.45
C SER A 465 17.88 -5.09 19.48
N VAL A 466 18.34 -3.98 20.06
CA VAL A 466 18.96 -2.88 19.33
C VAL A 466 20.33 -2.59 19.95
N GLU A 467 21.28 -2.27 19.08
CA GLU A 467 22.64 -1.87 19.43
C GLU A 467 22.94 -0.52 18.76
N PRO A 468 23.93 0.24 19.24
CA PRO A 468 24.40 1.41 18.50
C PRO A 468 24.91 0.98 17.13
N PHE A 469 24.55 1.70 16.06
CA PHE A 469 25.01 1.35 14.72
C PHE A 469 26.51 1.62 14.53
N ASN A 470 27.03 2.65 15.20
CA ASN A 470 28.43 3.09 15.13
C ASN A 470 28.87 3.78 16.45
N ASP A 471 30.14 4.17 16.53
CA ASP A 471 30.72 4.82 17.71
C ASP A 471 30.02 6.14 18.08
N ALA A 472 29.58 6.91 17.09
CA ALA A 472 28.85 8.16 17.33
C ALA A 472 27.48 7.89 17.99
N ALA A 473 26.75 6.87 17.53
CA ALA A 473 25.50 6.43 18.15
C ALA A 473 25.72 5.94 19.59
N ALA A 474 26.85 5.27 19.87
CA ALA A 474 27.20 4.84 21.21
C ALA A 474 27.50 6.05 22.12
N GLN A 475 28.27 7.02 21.64
CA GLN A 475 28.59 8.26 22.36
C GLN A 475 27.33 9.08 22.67
N MET A 476 26.38 9.13 21.74
CA MET A 476 25.11 9.84 21.91
C MET A 476 24.07 9.07 22.73
N GLU A 477 24.40 7.87 23.21
CA GLU A 477 23.50 6.94 23.90
C GLU A 477 22.20 6.67 23.10
N ASP A 478 22.28 6.51 21.78
CA ASP A 478 21.11 6.41 20.91
C ASP A 478 20.15 5.28 21.33
N VAL A 479 20.68 4.12 21.70
CA VAL A 479 19.89 2.96 22.19
C VAL A 479 19.03 3.30 23.42
N LYS A 480 19.52 4.18 24.29
CA LYS A 480 18.82 4.57 25.52
C LYS A 480 17.65 5.52 25.25
N PHE A 481 17.78 6.38 24.24
CA PHE A 481 16.84 7.48 24.03
C PHE A 481 15.90 7.27 22.83
N ALA A 482 16.33 6.58 21.78
CA ALA A 482 15.63 6.57 20.49
C ALA A 482 14.26 5.85 20.52
N GLY A 483 14.10 4.82 21.35
CA GLY A 483 12.87 4.03 21.42
C GLY A 483 13.09 2.64 22.01
N THR A 484 12.09 1.77 21.87
CA THR A 484 12.12 0.40 22.38
C THR A 484 11.81 -0.62 21.29
N MET A 485 12.51 -1.76 21.34
CA MET A 485 12.26 -2.90 20.47
C MET A 485 11.33 -3.91 21.15
N GLY A 486 10.18 -4.16 20.55
CA GLY A 486 9.20 -5.14 21.01
C GLY A 486 9.62 -6.58 20.69
N ARG A 487 9.02 -7.54 21.42
CA ARG A 487 9.29 -8.99 21.23
C ARG A 487 8.91 -9.52 19.85
N ASN A 488 8.04 -8.82 19.12
CA ASN A 488 7.59 -9.17 17.79
C ASN A 488 8.36 -8.41 16.69
N GLY A 489 9.50 -7.80 17.00
CA GLY A 489 10.29 -7.02 16.03
C GLY A 489 9.70 -5.65 15.70
N LEU A 490 8.75 -5.14 16.50
CA LEU A 490 8.22 -3.78 16.34
C LEU A 490 9.05 -2.79 17.15
N PHE A 491 9.76 -1.90 16.47
CA PHE A 491 10.38 -0.73 17.08
C PHE A 491 9.37 0.40 17.26
N SER A 492 9.26 0.89 18.50
CA SER A 492 8.44 2.04 18.87
C SER A 492 9.33 3.21 19.28
N PRO A 493 9.35 4.31 18.51
CA PRO A 493 10.20 5.46 18.84
C PRO A 493 9.69 6.20 20.08
N THR A 494 10.60 6.83 20.80
CA THR A 494 10.26 7.71 21.94
C THR A 494 9.57 8.99 21.46
N GLY A 495 8.93 9.71 22.39
CA GLY A 495 8.24 10.97 22.12
C GLY A 495 9.15 12.03 21.46
N ALA A 496 8.53 12.85 20.60
CA ALA A 496 9.19 13.92 19.88
C ALA A 496 9.62 15.12 20.75
N GLY A 497 10.41 16.01 20.15
CA GLY A 497 10.83 17.29 20.71
C GLY A 497 12.21 17.25 21.39
N PRO A 498 12.79 18.41 21.71
CA PRO A 498 14.06 18.51 22.43
C PRO A 498 14.01 17.73 23.74
N ASN A 499 15.03 16.92 24.02
CA ASN A 499 15.16 16.18 25.27
C ASN A 499 16.31 16.76 26.11
N PRO A 500 16.03 17.46 27.24
CA PRO A 500 17.05 18.02 28.12
C PRO A 500 18.03 17.00 28.71
N GLN A 501 17.68 15.70 28.70
CA GLN A 501 18.56 14.63 29.17
C GLN A 501 19.61 14.19 28.14
N ARG A 502 19.49 14.64 26.88
CA ARG A 502 20.45 14.34 25.82
C ARG A 502 21.45 15.47 25.65
N GLN A 503 22.62 15.12 25.11
CA GLN A 503 23.61 16.09 24.69
C GLN A 503 23.00 17.12 23.73
N PHE A 504 23.30 18.40 23.95
CA PHE A 504 22.75 19.55 23.21
C PHE A 504 21.23 19.75 23.32
N GLY A 505 20.54 19.02 24.20
CA GLY A 505 19.08 19.03 24.23
C GLY A 505 18.46 18.45 22.95
N THR A 506 19.18 17.58 22.22
CA THR A 506 18.70 17.02 20.95
C THR A 506 17.45 16.15 21.12
N ASN A 507 16.78 15.85 20.01
CA ASN A 507 15.59 15.00 19.98
C ASN A 507 15.90 13.54 20.34
N ASN A 508 14.88 12.73 20.60
CA ASN A 508 14.99 11.28 20.83
C ASN A 508 15.18 10.47 19.54
N ILE A 509 16.15 10.85 18.73
CA ILE A 509 16.53 10.20 17.46
C ILE A 509 17.73 9.26 17.66
N GLY A 510 18.05 8.41 16.69
CA GLY A 510 19.26 7.61 16.74
C GLY A 510 19.52 6.75 15.50
N ASP A 511 20.77 6.32 15.35
CA ASP A 511 21.25 5.37 14.34
C ASP A 511 21.50 4.00 15.00
N LEU A 512 20.60 3.05 14.72
CA LEU A 512 20.49 1.79 15.45
C LEU A 512 20.78 0.60 14.53
N LYS A 513 21.51 -0.38 15.05
CA LYS A 513 21.60 -1.72 14.49
C LYS A 513 20.53 -2.58 15.14
N VAL A 514 19.60 -3.09 14.34
CA VAL A 514 18.56 -4.02 14.78
C VAL A 514 19.12 -5.43 14.69
N VAL A 515 18.96 -6.22 15.75
CA VAL A 515 19.50 -7.57 15.85
C VAL A 515 18.34 -8.55 16.06
N GLY A 516 18.15 -9.47 15.13
CA GLY A 516 17.17 -10.55 15.20
C GLY A 516 17.88 -11.88 15.39
N THR A 517 17.57 -12.59 16.47
CA THR A 517 18.23 -13.86 16.83
C THR A 517 17.24 -15.01 16.82
N VAL A 518 17.51 -16.03 15.99
CA VAL A 518 16.69 -17.24 15.80
C VAL A 518 17.41 -18.43 16.42
N VAL A 519 16.65 -19.26 17.15
CA VAL A 519 17.13 -20.54 17.67
C VAL A 519 16.64 -21.65 16.73
N ASP A 520 17.59 -22.34 16.09
CA ASP A 520 17.34 -23.51 15.23
C ASP A 520 18.00 -24.76 15.84
N GLY A 521 17.23 -25.49 16.64
CA GLY A 521 17.76 -26.63 17.40
C GLY A 521 18.78 -26.17 18.44
N SER A 522 20.03 -26.66 18.34
CA SER A 522 21.14 -26.25 19.21
C SER A 522 21.91 -25.03 18.67
N THR A 523 21.61 -24.57 17.46
CA THR A 523 22.30 -23.45 16.82
C THR A 523 21.52 -22.16 17.03
N THR A 524 22.24 -21.09 17.33
CA THR A 524 21.71 -19.73 17.39
C THR A 524 22.25 -18.95 16.21
N LEU A 525 21.37 -18.38 15.41
CA LEU A 525 21.71 -17.57 14.24
C LEU A 525 21.22 -16.15 14.44
N THR A 526 22.01 -15.18 14.01
CA THR A 526 21.71 -13.76 14.15
C THR A 526 21.74 -13.08 12.79
N GLY A 527 20.69 -12.32 12.49
CA GLY A 527 20.65 -11.36 11.39
C GLY A 527 20.67 -9.94 11.92
N THR A 528 21.14 -9.01 11.09
CA THR A 528 21.17 -7.58 11.43
C THR A 528 20.54 -6.73 10.35
N GLY A 529 19.89 -5.65 10.75
CA GLY A 529 19.42 -4.56 9.88
C GLY A 529 19.80 -3.20 10.46
N ARG A 530 19.61 -2.13 9.70
CA ARG A 530 19.84 -0.76 10.13
C ARG A 530 18.52 0.00 10.25
N LEU A 531 18.36 0.71 11.35
CA LEU A 531 17.22 1.56 11.63
C LEU A 531 17.70 2.97 11.94
N ILE A 532 17.19 3.95 11.21
CA ILE A 532 17.34 5.35 11.59
C ILE A 532 16.04 5.81 12.24
N SER A 533 16.05 6.05 13.55
CA SER A 533 14.96 6.77 14.24
C SER A 533 15.19 8.26 14.07
N THR A 534 14.31 8.97 13.37
CA THR A 534 14.53 10.37 12.96
C THR A 534 13.37 11.29 13.31
N VAL A 535 13.46 12.55 12.90
CA VAL A 535 12.46 13.60 13.14
C VAL A 535 11.17 13.41 12.33
N GLN A 536 10.13 14.13 12.74
CA GLN A 536 8.84 14.19 12.07
C GLN A 536 8.95 14.74 10.64
N ARG A 537 7.92 14.47 9.86
CA ARG A 537 7.58 15.24 8.65
C ARG A 537 6.18 15.81 8.82
N TRP A 538 5.99 17.09 8.48
CA TRP A 538 4.68 17.76 8.58
C TRP A 538 3.95 17.83 7.24
N ASN A 539 4.70 17.81 6.14
CA ASN A 539 4.12 17.65 4.82
C ASN A 539 4.10 16.17 4.47
N ASP A 540 2.92 15.56 4.52
CA ASP A 540 2.70 14.15 4.21
C ASP A 540 1.58 13.99 3.16
N PRO A 541 1.92 14.23 1.87
CA PRO A 541 0.95 14.10 0.80
C PRO A 541 0.63 12.63 0.49
N PRO A 542 -0.50 12.35 -0.21
CA PRO A 542 -0.90 11.01 -0.61
C PRO A 542 0.19 10.18 -1.32
N ILE A 543 1.02 10.81 -2.16
CA ILE A 543 2.20 10.20 -2.80
C ILE A 543 3.43 10.90 -2.24
N HIS A 544 4.44 10.17 -1.75
CA HIS A 544 5.64 10.73 -1.12
C HIS A 544 6.58 11.50 -2.02
#